data_AF-A0A1H5SD91-F1
#
_entry.id   AF-A0A1H5SD91-F1
#
_cell.length_a   1.000
_cell.length_b   1.000
_cell.length_c   1.000
_cell.angle_alpha   90.00
_cell.angle_beta   90.00
_cell.angle_gamma   90.00
#
_symmetry.space_group_name_H-M   'P 1'
#
loop_
_entity.id
_entity.type
_entity.pdbx_description
1 polymer ?
#
loop_
_entity_poly.entity_id
_entity_poly.type
_entity_poly.pdbx_seq_one_letter_code
_entity_poly.pdbx_strand_id
1 'polypeptide(L)'
;MNIEDRRIKVDGDLLRKIAKTFKVSEVTVRSALRYDQEKGQTEKAKRIRMMALQNGGIPSICLPECETIHDANGIMRQRFNNGATIEVDKNTGDAKWFDKKGIKRGEEKNISVTRLYVIQELAAAF
;
A
#
# COMPACT_ATOMS: atom_id res chain seq x y z
N MET A 1 11.38 7.57 6.63
CA MET A 1 10.84 6.21 6.38
C MET A 1 9.83 6.36 5.26
N ASN A 2 10.09 5.85 4.05
CA ASN A 2 9.08 5.87 2.99
C ASN A 2 8.02 4.83 3.39
N ILE A 3 6.84 5.32 3.77
CA ILE A 3 5.74 4.50 4.29
C ILE A 3 5.10 3.64 3.17
N GLU A 4 5.45 3.91 1.90
CA GLU A 4 4.83 3.29 0.73
C GLU A 4 5.88 2.65 -0.21
N ASP A 5 6.01 1.31 -0.19
CA ASP A 5 6.75 0.57 -1.24
C ASP A 5 5.84 0.49 -2.47
N ARG A 6 5.91 1.53 -3.30
CA ARG A 6 5.19 1.61 -4.57
C ARG A 6 5.81 0.63 -5.57
N ARG A 7 4.98 -0.17 -6.21
CA ARG A 7 5.39 -1.15 -7.21
C ARG A 7 4.32 -1.41 -8.26
N ILE A 8 4.68 -2.12 -9.33
CA ILE A 8 3.71 -2.66 -10.29
C ILE A 8 3.64 -4.18 -10.07
N LYS A 9 2.45 -4.68 -9.76
CA LYS A 9 2.19 -6.11 -9.65
C LYS A 9 1.91 -6.67 -11.06
N VAL A 10 2.59 -7.76 -11.39
CA VAL A 10 2.43 -8.50 -12.65
C VAL A 10 2.31 -9.98 -12.32
N ASP A 11 1.59 -10.74 -13.15
CA ASP A 11 1.63 -12.20 -13.08
C ASP A 11 2.96 -12.76 -13.62
N GLY A 12 3.16 -14.08 -13.46
CA GLY A 12 4.39 -14.76 -13.86
C GLY A 12 4.61 -14.81 -15.37
N ASP A 13 3.54 -14.86 -16.18
CA ASP A 13 3.65 -14.92 -17.64
C ASP A 13 4.05 -13.57 -18.21
N LEU A 14 3.44 -12.50 -17.73
CA LEU A 14 3.81 -11.13 -18.06
C LEU A 14 5.25 -10.83 -17.63
N LEU A 15 5.66 -11.26 -16.44
CA LEU A 15 7.03 -11.09 -15.97
C LEU A 15 8.04 -11.75 -16.92
N ARG A 16 7.79 -13.02 -17.31
CA ARG A 16 8.62 -13.76 -18.28
C ARG A 16 8.63 -13.10 -19.66
N LYS A 17 7.49 -12.60 -20.13
CA LYS A 17 7.37 -11.88 -21.40
C LYS A 17 8.26 -10.64 -21.40
N ILE A 18 8.17 -9.81 -20.36
CA ILE A 18 8.99 -8.60 -20.22
C ILE A 18 10.48 -8.97 -20.15
N ALA A 19 10.85 -9.97 -19.36
CA ALA A 19 12.24 -10.42 -19.25
C ALA A 19 12.83 -10.82 -20.62
N LYS A 20 12.07 -11.59 -21.42
CA LYS A 20 12.45 -11.97 -22.79
C LYS A 20 12.57 -10.76 -23.71
N THR A 21 11.60 -9.84 -23.70
CA THR A 21 11.61 -8.65 -24.56
C THR A 21 12.82 -7.75 -24.29
N PHE A 22 13.18 -7.55 -23.03
CA PHE A 22 14.32 -6.70 -22.65
C PHE A 22 15.65 -7.44 -22.56
N LYS A 23 15.68 -8.76 -22.79
CA LYS A 23 16.86 -9.64 -22.65
C LYS A 23 17.53 -9.48 -21.29
N VAL A 24 16.74 -9.52 -20.22
CA VAL A 24 17.20 -9.40 -18.83
C VAL A 24 16.66 -10.55 -17.97
N SER A 25 17.25 -10.75 -16.80
CA SER A 25 16.71 -11.71 -15.84
C SER A 25 15.38 -11.22 -15.26
N GLU A 26 14.52 -12.14 -14.82
CA GLU A 26 13.29 -11.77 -14.12
C GLU A 26 13.56 -10.96 -12.84
N VAL A 27 14.71 -11.17 -12.19
CA VAL A 27 15.12 -10.41 -10.99
C VAL A 27 15.33 -8.94 -11.37
N THR A 28 15.96 -8.66 -12.50
CA THR A 28 16.11 -7.29 -13.03
C THR A 28 14.76 -6.66 -13.33
N VAL A 29 13.82 -7.42 -13.90
CA VAL A 29 12.45 -6.93 -14.11
C VAL A 29 11.79 -6.60 -12.77
N ARG A 30 11.80 -7.52 -11.79
CA ARG A 30 11.22 -7.28 -10.44
C ARG A 30 11.84 -6.05 -9.77
N SER A 31 13.14 -5.82 -9.93
CA SER A 31 13.81 -4.62 -9.42
C SER A 31 13.30 -3.35 -10.11
N ALA A 32 13.11 -3.38 -11.43
CA ALA A 32 12.60 -2.23 -12.19
C ALA A 32 11.15 -1.88 -11.82
N LEU A 33 10.34 -2.85 -11.39
CA LEU A 33 8.94 -2.66 -11.00
C LEU A 33 8.77 -1.97 -9.62
N ARG A 34 9.81 -1.88 -8.78
CA ARG A 34 9.76 -1.35 -7.39
C ARG A 34 10.02 0.16 -7.24
N TYR A 35 10.05 0.93 -8.32
CA TYR A 35 10.28 2.39 -8.31
C TYR A 35 11.49 2.86 -7.45
N ASP A 36 12.51 2.03 -7.30
CA ASP A 36 13.70 2.33 -6.51
C ASP A 36 14.36 3.66 -6.95
N GLN A 37 14.68 4.53 -6.00
CA GLN A 37 15.20 5.87 -6.30
C GLN A 37 16.63 5.85 -6.84
N GLU A 38 17.45 4.88 -6.46
CA GLU A 38 18.85 4.78 -6.87
C GLU A 38 19.00 3.94 -8.14
N LYS A 39 18.33 2.78 -8.19
CA LYS A 39 18.50 1.75 -9.24
C LYS A 39 17.35 1.75 -10.25
N GLY A 40 16.20 2.30 -9.88
CA GLY A 40 14.96 2.24 -10.67
C GLY A 40 14.75 3.38 -11.66
N GLN A 41 15.66 4.36 -11.72
CA GLN A 41 15.51 5.57 -12.54
C GLN A 41 16.13 5.49 -13.94
N THR A 42 16.72 4.35 -14.29
CA THR A 42 17.27 4.13 -15.64
C THR A 42 16.15 4.12 -16.70
N GLU A 43 16.48 4.56 -17.92
CA GLU A 43 15.53 4.52 -19.05
C GLU A 43 15.03 3.11 -19.34
N LYS A 44 15.88 2.09 -19.17
CA LYS A 44 15.47 0.69 -19.29
C LYS A 44 14.40 0.32 -18.26
N ALA A 45 14.58 0.71 -17.00
CA ALA A 45 13.60 0.45 -15.95
C ALA A 45 12.26 1.16 -16.21
N LYS A 46 12.30 2.42 -16.69
CA LYS A 46 11.09 3.15 -17.10
C LYS A 46 10.32 2.44 -18.23
N ARG A 47 11.03 1.95 -19.26
CA ARG A 47 10.42 1.22 -20.38
C ARG A 47 9.84 -0.13 -19.94
N ILE A 48 10.51 -0.85 -19.04
CA ILE A 48 9.98 -2.06 -18.40
C ILE A 48 8.65 -1.77 -17.70
N ARG A 49 8.58 -0.70 -16.90
CA ARG A 49 7.35 -0.30 -16.21
C ARG A 49 6.24 0.09 -17.18
N MET A 50 6.56 0.84 -18.23
CA MET A 50 5.60 1.21 -19.27
C MET A 50 5.00 -0.02 -19.96
N MET A 51 5.83 -0.99 -20.34
CA MET A 51 5.36 -2.24 -20.92
C MET A 51 4.49 -3.04 -19.94
N ALA A 52 4.86 -3.10 -18.67
CA ALA A 52 4.07 -3.77 -17.64
C ALA A 52 2.67 -3.16 -17.54
N LEU A 53 2.55 -1.84 -17.44
CA LEU A 53 1.26 -1.14 -17.35
C LEU A 53 0.40 -1.36 -18.60
N GLN A 54 0.99 -1.31 -19.79
CA GLN A 54 0.28 -1.55 -21.05
C GLN A 54 -0.24 -2.99 -21.21
N ASN A 55 0.35 -3.95 -20.48
CA ASN A 55 0.01 -5.36 -20.58
C ASN A 55 -0.71 -5.89 -19.32
N GLY A 56 -1.37 -5.01 -18.55
CA GLY A 56 -2.21 -5.42 -17.42
C GLY A 56 -1.52 -5.46 -16.06
N GLY A 57 -0.29 -4.93 -15.96
CA GLY A 57 0.35 -4.69 -14.68
C GLY A 57 -0.41 -3.65 -13.85
N ILE A 58 -0.62 -3.95 -12.58
CA ILE A 58 -1.45 -3.13 -11.68
C ILE A 58 -0.53 -2.30 -10.76
N PRO A 59 -0.61 -0.96 -10.77
CA PRO A 59 0.03 -0.13 -9.75
C PRO A 59 -0.44 -0.56 -8.36
N SER A 60 0.48 -0.80 -7.45
CA SER A 60 0.20 -1.26 -6.10
C SER A 60 1.11 -0.57 -5.09
N ILE A 61 0.60 -0.34 -3.90
CA ILE A 61 1.38 0.13 -2.75
C ILE A 61 1.47 -1.03 -1.77
N CYS A 62 2.68 -1.38 -1.32
CA CYS A 62 2.81 -2.21 -0.13
C CYS A 62 2.78 -1.31 1.08
N LEU A 63 1.77 -1.50 1.92
CA LEU A 63 1.74 -0.92 3.25
C LEU A 63 2.40 -1.89 4.23
N PRO A 64 2.99 -1.40 5.34
CA PRO A 64 3.38 -2.25 6.45
C PRO A 64 2.20 -3.12 6.90
N GLU A 65 2.49 -4.37 7.28
CA GLU A 65 1.50 -5.22 7.91
C GLU A 65 0.97 -4.53 9.17
N CYS A 66 -0.36 -4.49 9.31
CA CYS A 66 -1.04 -3.96 10.48
C CYS A 66 -2.13 -4.97 10.89
N GLU A 67 -2.24 -5.22 12.19
CA GLU A 67 -3.28 -6.10 12.72
C GLU A 67 -4.63 -5.43 12.49
N THR A 68 -5.56 -6.12 11.81
CA THR A 68 -6.93 -5.64 11.57
C THR A 68 -7.92 -6.68 12.08
N ILE A 69 -8.67 -6.33 13.13
CA ILE A 69 -9.65 -7.22 13.77
C ILE A 69 -11.06 -6.66 13.55
N HIS A 70 -11.96 -7.49 13.05
CA HIS A 70 -13.39 -7.20 12.99
C HIS A 70 -14.07 -7.93 14.14
N ASP A 71 -14.50 -7.19 15.16
CA ASP A 71 -15.15 -7.79 16.32
C ASP A 71 -16.66 -8.04 16.09
N ALA A 72 -17.26 -8.82 16.99
CA ALA A 72 -18.68 -9.14 16.99
C ALA A 72 -19.57 -7.94 17.38
N ASN A 73 -19.01 -6.91 18.03
CA ASN A 73 -19.72 -5.70 18.44
C ASN A 73 -19.89 -4.68 17.30
N GLY A 74 -19.46 -5.02 16.09
CA GLY A 74 -19.56 -4.12 14.97
C GLY A 74 -18.36 -3.19 14.82
N ILE A 75 -17.27 -3.35 15.58
CA ILE A 75 -16.09 -2.50 15.48
C ILE A 75 -14.99 -3.19 14.67
N MET A 76 -14.41 -2.47 13.72
CA MET A 76 -13.12 -2.80 13.11
C MET A 76 -12.02 -2.04 13.85
N ARG A 77 -11.00 -2.75 14.34
CA ARG A 77 -9.80 -2.14 14.95
C ARG A 77 -8.57 -2.42 14.13
N GLN A 78 -7.77 -1.40 13.87
CA GLN A 78 -6.47 -1.53 13.24
C GLN A 78 -5.37 -1.04 14.16
N ARG A 79 -4.34 -1.86 14.36
CA ARG A 79 -3.14 -1.51 15.13
C ARG A 79 -1.94 -1.41 14.22
N PHE A 80 -1.29 -0.26 14.25
CA PHE A 80 -0.11 0.04 13.44
C PHE A 80 1.17 -0.22 14.23
N ASN A 81 2.27 -0.46 13.51
CA ASN A 81 3.58 -0.73 14.13
C ASN A 81 4.14 0.45 14.94
N ASN A 82 3.70 1.69 14.67
CA ASN A 82 4.04 2.87 15.47
C ASN A 82 3.24 2.97 16.77
N GLY A 83 2.32 2.03 17.04
CA GLY A 83 1.44 2.01 18.21
C GLY A 83 0.15 2.80 18.03
N ALA A 84 -0.07 3.45 16.89
CA ALA A 84 -1.33 4.10 16.60
C ALA A 84 -2.45 3.07 16.41
N THR A 85 -3.69 3.47 16.72
CA THR A 85 -4.87 2.62 16.57
C THR A 85 -5.99 3.37 15.86
N ILE A 86 -6.69 2.69 14.95
CA ILE A 86 -7.95 3.16 14.36
C ILE A 86 -9.08 2.25 14.83
N GLU A 87 -10.21 2.81 15.20
CA GLU A 87 -11.46 2.10 15.45
C GLU A 87 -12.53 2.64 14.49
N VAL A 88 -13.22 1.75 13.77
CA VAL A 88 -14.31 2.08 12.86
C VAL A 88 -15.55 1.28 13.23
N ASP A 89 -16.67 1.97 13.44
CA ASP A 89 -17.98 1.32 13.55
C ASP A 89 -18.43 0.87 12.15
N LYS A 90 -18.60 -0.44 11.96
CA LYS A 90 -18.97 -1.07 10.69
C LYS A 90 -20.40 -0.79 10.27
N ASN A 91 -21.28 -0.40 11.20
CA ASN A 91 -22.68 -0.14 10.94
C ASN A 91 -22.90 1.32 10.52
N THR A 92 -22.18 2.26 11.14
CA THR A 92 -22.35 3.70 10.89
C THR A 92 -21.27 4.32 10.02
N GLY A 93 -20.10 3.68 9.93
CA GLY A 93 -18.91 4.25 9.29
C GLY A 93 -18.22 5.31 10.14
N ASP A 94 -18.53 5.44 11.43
CA ASP A 94 -17.86 6.40 12.31
C ASP A 94 -16.46 5.89 12.69
N ALA A 95 -15.43 6.73 12.51
CA ALA A 95 -14.04 6.41 12.74
C ALA A 95 -13.40 7.29 13.80
N LYS A 96 -12.55 6.70 14.63
CA LYS A 96 -11.72 7.37 15.65
C LYS A 96 -10.30 6.83 15.56
N TRP A 97 -9.32 7.69 15.80
CA TRP A 97 -7.93 7.26 15.82
C TRP A 97 -7.13 7.87 16.95
N PHE A 98 -6.16 7.09 17.42
CA PHE A 98 -5.42 7.31 18.65
C PHE A 98 -3.92 7.16 18.37
N ASP A 99 -3.10 7.93 19.10
CA ASP A 99 -1.66 7.75 19.07
C ASP A 99 -1.19 6.58 19.96
N LYS A 100 0.12 6.33 19.99
CA LYS A 100 0.74 5.29 20.84
C LYS A 100 0.53 5.45 22.35
N LYS A 101 0.07 6.60 22.83
CA LYS A 101 -0.27 6.87 24.22
C LYS A 101 -1.77 6.70 24.50
N GLY A 102 -2.55 6.32 23.50
CA GLY A 102 -4.02 6.22 23.59
C GLY A 102 -4.72 7.58 23.54
N ILE A 103 -4.03 8.66 23.17
CA ILE A 103 -4.63 9.99 23.08
C ILE A 103 -5.38 10.08 21.75
N LYS A 104 -6.67 10.42 21.80
CA LYS A 104 -7.50 10.63 20.62
C LYS A 104 -6.95 11.77 19.77
N ARG A 105 -6.58 11.47 18.52
CA ARG A 105 -6.04 12.44 17.56
C ARG A 105 -7.07 12.96 16.58
N GLY A 106 -8.20 12.25 16.42
CA GLY A 106 -9.33 12.74 15.66
C GLY A 106 -10.49 11.76 15.61
N GLU A 107 -11.59 12.24 15.06
CA GLU A 107 -12.80 11.47 14.78
C GLU A 107 -13.51 12.03 13.54
N GLU A 108 -14.10 11.15 12.74
CA GLU A 108 -14.91 11.50 11.58
C GLU A 108 -16.12 10.57 11.49
N LYS A 109 -17.27 11.10 11.10
CA LYS A 109 -18.52 10.33 11.01
C LYS A 109 -18.79 9.86 9.59
N ASN A 110 -19.36 8.67 9.45
CA ASN A 110 -19.79 8.08 8.18
C ASN A 110 -18.74 8.22 7.06
N ILE A 111 -17.52 7.75 7.33
CA ILE A 111 -16.42 7.85 6.38
C ILE A 111 -16.59 6.88 5.21
N SER A 112 -16.16 7.30 4.02
CA SER A 112 -16.04 6.39 2.88
C SER A 112 -14.80 5.51 3.00
N VAL A 113 -14.76 4.39 2.28
CA VAL A 113 -13.57 3.53 2.19
C VAL A 113 -12.36 4.31 1.68
N THR A 114 -12.56 5.23 0.72
CA THR A 114 -11.48 6.11 0.24
C THR A 114 -10.94 7.01 1.34
N ARG A 115 -11.82 7.55 2.19
CA ARG A 115 -11.42 8.39 3.32
C ARG A 115 -10.69 7.58 4.39
N LEU A 116 -11.08 6.33 4.60
CA LEU A 116 -10.39 5.42 5.51
C LEU A 116 -8.92 5.22 5.13
N TYR A 117 -8.58 5.09 3.84
CA TYR A 117 -7.17 5.00 3.41
C TYR A 117 -6.35 6.23 3.84
N VAL A 118 -6.92 7.44 3.68
CA VAL A 118 -6.25 8.67 4.11
C VAL A 118 -6.04 8.69 5.63
N ILE A 119 -7.03 8.23 6.41
CA ILE A 119 -6.91 8.15 7.87
C ILE A 119 -5.84 7.13 8.29
N GLN A 120 -5.74 5.99 7.57
CA GLN A 120 -4.70 4.99 7.79
C GLN A 120 -3.30 5.54 7.55
N GLU A 121 -3.09 6.32 6.48
CA GLU A 121 -1.83 7.00 6.20
C GLU A 121 -1.45 7.99 7.31
N LEU A 122 -2.42 8.81 7.76
CA LEU A 122 -2.21 9.74 8.87
C LEU A 122 -1.85 9.01 10.17
N ALA A 123 -2.54 7.92 10.48
CA ALA A 123 -2.29 7.15 11.70
C ALA A 123 -0.92 6.46 11.69
N ALA A 124 -0.49 5.94 10.54
CA ALA A 124 0.81 5.31 10.38
C ALA A 124 1.99 6.31 10.46
N ALA A 125 1.72 7.62 10.32
CA ALA A 125 2.72 8.68 10.30
C ALA A 125 2.97 9.37 11.67
N PHE A 126 2.16 9.08 12.72
CA PHE A 126 2.37 9.61 14.08
C PHE A 126 3.67 9.16 14.74
#